data_AF-A0A843T7W6-F1
#
_entry.id   AF-A0A843T7W6-F1
#
_cell.length_a   1.000
_cell.length_b   1.000
_cell.length_c   1.000
_cell.angle_alpha   90.00
_cell.angle_beta   90.00
_cell.angle_gamma   90.00
#
_symmetry.space_group_name_H-M   'P 1'
#
loop_
_entity.id
_entity.type
_entity.pdbx_description
1 polymer ?
#
loop_
_entity_poly.entity_id
_entity_poly.type
_entity_poly.pdbx_seq_one_letter_code
_entity_poly.pdbx_strand_id
1 'polypeptide(L)'
;MTEGAPSYREAIRLTANELAAGAAPLTDTERALADHVRREIFADVLRGVITFATMKRSDVEDLSRSWFAYLQPREPLAATAPFPTLPAIWTVVDPRDAVALEPYHDPFTYGRDKDQHLWMVGDRLLLAFHHAVAGDEVKLRRLIRLFLFHEYLHDYQVLTKYTAEDVGSFANCLERIDYLADLYAVLHQLDYTLRQEPGEIQGEQAQQEFMAGQINLAIESFWAFEPPAPNVRWQERRLRRYLNWFWRRVQVLRAPNLRVALAVLARQPAIEVAGLTHSVGRGRIFVHLDRPRVGEDLEIGLVLEDDRFQRYGTAGDLSIERMLAAFANAEHQQIQRFFNSLFETVNATGGALPPVQQ
;
A
#
# COMPACT_ATOMS: atom_id res chain seq x y z
N MET A 1 25.47 -31.73 17.41
CA MET A 1 24.14 -31.13 17.23
C MET A 1 23.64 -30.78 18.61
N THR A 2 23.64 -29.49 18.96
CA THR A 2 23.16 -29.01 20.27
C THR A 2 21.64 -28.89 20.22
N GLU A 3 20.96 -29.64 21.08
CA GLU A 3 19.53 -29.49 21.37
C GLU A 3 19.26 -28.11 21.97
N GLY A 4 18.20 -27.44 21.50
CA GLY A 4 17.63 -26.26 22.18
C GLY A 4 17.72 -24.91 21.44
N ALA A 5 18.31 -24.83 20.25
CA ALA A 5 18.15 -23.64 19.41
C ALA A 5 16.81 -23.72 18.64
N PRO A 6 15.99 -22.65 18.59
CA PRO A 6 14.83 -22.64 17.71
C PRO A 6 15.29 -22.93 16.27
N SER A 7 14.56 -23.76 15.51
CA SER A 7 14.90 -24.09 14.11
C SER A 7 14.69 -22.92 13.15
N TYR A 8 14.62 -21.72 13.70
CA TYR A 8 14.25 -20.50 13.04
C TYR A 8 15.52 -19.67 12.87
N ARG A 9 15.88 -19.41 11.62
CA ARG A 9 16.99 -18.56 11.21
C ARG A 9 16.47 -17.17 10.83
N GLU A 10 17.29 -16.16 11.05
CA GLU A 10 16.92 -14.74 11.08
C GLU A 10 16.74 -14.11 9.70
N ALA A 11 15.86 -13.11 9.60
CA ALA A 11 15.43 -12.54 8.33
C ALA A 11 16.30 -11.44 7.75
N ILE A 12 16.57 -11.54 6.44
CA ILE A 12 16.93 -10.39 5.61
C ILE A 12 15.66 -9.63 5.25
N ARG A 13 15.66 -8.38 5.72
CA ARG A 13 14.72 -7.27 5.47
C ARG A 13 14.27 -7.13 4.01
N LEU A 14 13.11 -6.49 3.77
CA LEU A 14 12.82 -5.77 2.53
C LEU A 14 13.85 -4.66 2.39
N THR A 15 15.07 -5.05 2.05
CA THR A 15 16.16 -4.12 1.92
C THR A 15 15.99 -3.47 0.56
N ALA A 16 15.91 -2.16 0.58
CA ALA A 16 16.44 -1.31 -0.47
C ALA A 16 17.97 -1.54 -0.65
N ASN A 17 18.52 -2.75 -0.41
CA ASN A 17 19.95 -3.03 -0.57
C ASN A 17 20.37 -2.93 -2.04
N GLU A 18 19.44 -3.17 -2.97
CA GLU A 18 19.68 -2.90 -4.39
C GLU A 18 19.73 -1.39 -4.69
N LEU A 19 18.98 -0.57 -3.93
CA LEU A 19 19.08 0.90 -3.98
C LEU A 19 20.33 1.45 -3.27
N ALA A 20 20.82 0.75 -2.24
CA ALA A 20 21.95 1.20 -1.43
C ALA A 20 23.31 1.01 -2.12
N ALA A 21 23.42 0.06 -3.05
CA ALA A 21 24.63 -0.20 -3.80
C ALA A 21 24.91 0.94 -4.81
N GLY A 22 25.54 2.01 -4.34
CA GLY A 22 25.94 3.16 -5.16
C GLY A 22 25.28 4.49 -4.77
N ALA A 23 24.57 4.57 -3.65
CA ALA A 23 23.93 5.80 -3.23
C ALA A 23 24.98 6.86 -2.81
N ALA A 24 25.11 7.94 -3.58
CA ALA A 24 26.01 9.06 -3.27
C ALA A 24 25.69 9.66 -1.90
N PRO A 25 26.67 10.04 -1.05
CA PRO A 25 26.41 10.61 0.27
C PRO A 25 25.38 11.75 0.22
N LEU A 26 24.50 11.83 1.22
CA LEU A 26 23.54 12.95 1.31
C LEU A 26 24.29 14.28 1.38
N THR A 27 23.75 15.30 0.75
CA THR A 27 24.16 16.70 0.90
C THR A 27 23.72 17.25 2.25
N ASP A 28 24.28 18.39 2.68
CA ASP A 28 23.83 19.07 3.91
C ASP A 28 22.38 19.52 3.82
N THR A 29 21.93 19.96 2.64
CA THR A 29 20.55 20.33 2.38
C THR A 29 19.60 19.14 2.53
N GLU A 30 19.97 17.97 1.99
CA GLU A 30 19.18 16.74 2.14
C GLU A 30 19.14 16.27 3.59
N ARG A 31 20.25 16.33 4.32
CA ARG A 31 20.27 16.02 5.76
C ARG A 31 19.35 16.94 6.56
N ALA A 32 19.43 18.24 6.31
CA ALA A 32 18.57 19.23 6.99
C ALA A 32 17.09 19.01 6.68
N LEU A 33 16.76 18.68 5.41
CA LEU A 33 15.39 18.36 5.01
C LEU A 33 14.88 17.08 5.68
N ALA A 34 15.68 16.00 5.68
CA ALA A 34 15.31 14.75 6.34
C ALA A 34 15.12 14.94 7.85
N ASP A 35 15.97 15.74 8.50
CA ASP A 35 15.85 16.10 9.90
C ASP A 35 14.57 16.89 10.19
N HIS A 36 14.24 17.88 9.35
CA HIS A 36 12.97 18.60 9.43
C HIS A 36 11.75 17.66 9.32
N VAL A 37 11.73 16.79 8.30
CA VAL A 37 10.65 15.82 8.11
C VAL A 37 10.53 14.89 9.32
N ARG A 38 11.65 14.41 9.89
CA ARG A 38 11.66 13.55 11.08
C ARG A 38 11.08 14.25 12.31
N ARG A 39 11.63 15.42 12.64
CA ARG A 39 11.38 16.10 13.92
C ARG A 39 10.04 16.81 13.95
N GLU A 40 9.65 17.45 12.84
CA GLU A 40 8.49 18.32 12.80
C GLU A 40 7.27 17.61 12.21
N ILE A 41 7.45 16.85 11.13
CA ILE A 41 6.31 16.27 10.40
C ILE A 41 6.00 14.86 10.90
N PHE A 42 6.97 13.95 10.88
CA PHE A 42 6.75 12.55 11.25
C PHE A 42 6.37 12.41 12.73
N ALA A 43 7.09 13.09 13.62
CA ALA A 43 6.77 13.09 15.05
C ALA A 43 5.36 13.64 15.33
N ASP A 44 4.93 14.67 14.61
CA ASP A 44 3.59 15.24 14.76
C ASP A 44 2.50 14.30 14.24
N VAL A 45 2.71 13.70 13.07
CA VAL A 45 1.79 12.70 12.51
C VAL A 45 1.65 11.50 13.46
N LEU A 46 2.75 11.01 14.04
CA LEU A 46 2.73 9.92 15.02
C LEU A 46 1.90 10.29 16.25
N ARG A 47 2.09 11.50 16.82
CA ARG A 47 1.25 11.99 17.92
C ARG A 47 -0.22 12.04 17.55
N GLY A 48 -0.55 12.48 16.33
CA GLY A 48 -1.91 12.47 15.79
C GLY A 48 -2.51 11.06 15.72
N VAL A 49 -1.75 10.08 15.24
CA VAL A 49 -2.15 8.67 15.20
C VAL A 49 -2.40 8.10 16.60
N ILE A 50 -1.51 8.36 17.56
CA ILE A 50 -1.66 7.94 18.95
C ILE A 50 -2.91 8.56 19.59
N THR A 51 -3.12 9.86 19.37
CA THR A 51 -4.30 10.58 19.86
C THR A 51 -5.58 9.98 19.28
N PHE A 52 -5.61 9.75 17.97
CA PHE A 52 -6.74 9.12 17.29
C PHE A 52 -7.04 7.71 17.83
N ALA A 53 -6.03 6.87 18.01
CA ALA A 53 -6.20 5.53 18.59
C ALA A 53 -6.74 5.59 20.03
N THR A 54 -6.19 6.47 20.86
CA THR A 54 -6.60 6.65 22.26
C THR A 54 -8.04 7.15 22.38
N MET A 55 -8.44 8.14 21.57
CA MET A 55 -9.81 8.62 21.51
C MET A 55 -10.77 7.51 21.11
N LYS A 56 -10.44 6.74 20.06
CA LYS A 56 -11.27 5.62 19.63
C LYS A 56 -11.45 4.55 20.69
N ARG A 57 -10.44 4.27 21.51
CA ARG A 57 -10.59 3.33 22.63
C ARG A 57 -11.59 3.83 23.66
N SER A 58 -11.57 5.12 23.96
CA SER A 58 -12.43 5.77 24.97
C SER A 58 -13.88 5.88 24.50
N ASP A 59 -14.12 6.03 23.20
CA ASP A 59 -15.46 6.14 22.59
C ASP A 59 -16.24 4.81 22.54
N VAL A 60 -15.62 3.69 22.91
CA VAL A 60 -16.16 2.34 22.69
C VAL A 60 -16.55 1.67 24.00
N GLU A 61 -17.86 1.45 24.16
CA GLU A 61 -18.45 0.70 25.27
C GLU A 61 -18.38 -0.82 25.06
N ASP A 62 -18.66 -1.29 23.84
CA ASP A 62 -18.71 -2.70 23.47
C ASP A 62 -17.51 -3.08 22.60
N LEU A 63 -16.56 -3.82 23.17
CA LEU A 63 -15.33 -4.26 22.52
C LEU A 63 -15.49 -5.55 21.70
N SER A 64 -16.67 -6.18 21.70
CA SER A 64 -16.90 -7.46 21.02
C SER A 64 -17.12 -7.33 19.51
N ARG A 65 -17.33 -6.11 19.02
CA ARG A 65 -17.63 -5.85 17.60
C ARG A 65 -16.36 -5.90 16.75
N SER A 66 -16.53 -6.22 15.47
CA SER A 66 -15.48 -6.17 14.45
C SER A 66 -14.85 -4.78 14.37
N TRP A 67 -13.55 -4.71 14.06
CA TRP A 67 -12.77 -3.46 14.01
C TRP A 67 -13.39 -2.35 13.14
N PHE A 68 -14.01 -2.71 12.01
CA PHE A 68 -14.61 -1.76 11.09
C PHE A 68 -15.91 -1.13 11.63
N ALA A 69 -16.56 -1.75 12.62
CA ALA A 69 -17.79 -1.21 13.23
C ALA A 69 -17.53 0.10 14.00
N TYR A 70 -16.27 0.41 14.30
CA TYR A 70 -15.85 1.62 15.01
C TYR A 70 -15.39 2.74 14.08
N LEU A 71 -15.40 2.53 12.76
CA LEU A 71 -15.00 3.51 11.76
C LEU A 71 -16.19 4.33 11.26
N GLN A 72 -15.89 5.49 10.70
CA GLN A 72 -16.81 6.29 9.89
C GLN A 72 -16.48 6.13 8.40
N PRO A 73 -17.51 6.12 7.53
CA PRO A 73 -18.93 6.16 7.85
C PRO A 73 -19.50 4.77 8.21
N ARG A 74 -20.22 4.70 9.34
CA ARG A 74 -20.68 3.42 9.92
C ARG A 74 -21.61 2.62 9.01
N GLU A 75 -22.63 3.26 8.45
CA GLU A 75 -23.70 2.57 7.70
C GLU A 75 -23.18 1.93 6.39
N PRO A 76 -22.46 2.64 5.51
CA PRO A 76 -21.87 2.02 4.31
C PRO A 76 -20.90 0.88 4.62
N LEU A 77 -20.10 1.00 5.70
CA LEU A 77 -19.19 -0.06 6.14
C LEU A 77 -19.94 -1.30 6.65
N ALA A 78 -21.00 -1.11 7.43
CA ALA A 78 -21.83 -2.22 7.91
C ALA A 78 -22.52 -2.96 6.76
N ALA A 79 -22.98 -2.23 5.74
CA ALA A 79 -23.63 -2.78 4.55
C ALA A 79 -22.67 -3.50 3.58
N THR A 80 -21.37 -3.42 3.82
CA THR A 80 -20.30 -4.02 3.01
C THR A 80 -19.74 -5.32 3.64
N ALA A 81 -20.14 -5.65 4.88
CA ALA A 81 -19.63 -6.79 5.61
C ALA A 81 -19.82 -8.15 4.87
N PRO A 82 -18.90 -9.12 5.07
CA PRO A 82 -17.80 -9.09 6.02
C PRO A 82 -16.50 -8.50 5.46
N PHE A 83 -15.87 -7.62 6.25
CA PHE A 83 -14.43 -7.35 6.10
C PHE A 83 -13.60 -8.47 6.75
N PRO A 84 -12.33 -8.63 6.33
CA PRO A 84 -11.38 -9.51 7.02
C PRO A 84 -11.27 -9.20 8.51
N THR A 85 -11.08 -10.24 9.33
CA THR A 85 -10.86 -10.09 10.78
C THR A 85 -9.49 -9.46 11.04
N LEU A 86 -9.49 -8.19 11.44
CA LEU A 86 -8.30 -7.42 11.79
C LEU A 86 -8.48 -6.79 13.19
N PRO A 87 -7.38 -6.41 13.87
CA PRO A 87 -7.42 -5.74 15.16
C PRO A 87 -7.94 -4.30 15.06
N ALA A 88 -8.61 -3.83 16.11
CA ALA A 88 -8.94 -2.41 16.23
C ALA A 88 -7.67 -1.56 16.41
N ILE A 89 -7.66 -0.31 15.93
CA ILE A 89 -6.45 0.53 15.90
C ILE A 89 -5.78 0.72 17.27
N TRP A 90 -6.57 0.85 18.34
CA TRP A 90 -6.06 1.01 19.70
C TRP A 90 -5.41 -0.24 20.29
N THR A 91 -5.50 -1.38 19.61
CA THR A 91 -4.82 -2.61 20.02
C THR A 91 -3.46 -2.78 19.35
N VAL A 92 -3.19 -2.05 18.27
CA VAL A 92 -1.92 -2.12 17.52
C VAL A 92 -1.04 -0.88 17.74
N VAL A 93 -1.64 0.29 17.98
CA VAL A 93 -0.93 1.52 18.30
C VAL A 93 -0.58 1.54 19.79
N ASP A 94 0.72 1.70 20.12
CA ASP A 94 1.16 1.87 21.51
C ASP A 94 1.19 3.36 21.86
N PRO A 95 0.51 3.80 22.93
CA PRO A 95 0.47 5.21 23.31
C PRO A 95 1.82 5.76 23.80
N ARG A 96 2.82 4.90 24.03
CA ARG A 96 4.18 5.28 24.44
C ARG A 96 5.11 5.54 23.26
N ASP A 97 4.68 5.21 22.04
CA ASP A 97 5.52 5.35 20.86
C ASP A 97 5.93 6.80 20.62
N ALA A 98 7.21 6.99 20.27
CA ALA A 98 7.80 8.25 19.85
C ALA A 98 8.71 8.04 18.63
N VAL A 99 9.24 9.12 18.08
CA VAL A 99 10.21 9.08 16.98
C VAL A 99 11.61 9.23 17.54
N ALA A 100 12.53 8.34 17.16
CA ALA A 100 13.94 8.52 17.43
C ALA A 100 14.45 9.76 16.67
N LEU A 101 15.10 10.68 17.40
CA LEU A 101 15.59 11.93 16.83
C LEU A 101 16.85 11.76 15.99
N GLU A 102 17.59 10.68 16.21
CA GLU A 102 18.76 10.31 15.43
C GLU A 102 18.36 9.49 14.19
N PRO A 103 19.04 9.68 13.06
CA PRO A 103 18.75 8.92 11.85
C PRO A 103 19.04 7.43 12.06
N TYR A 104 18.19 6.58 11.46
CA TYR A 104 18.43 5.14 11.50
C TYR A 104 19.67 4.77 10.67
N HIS A 105 20.45 3.80 11.17
CA HIS A 105 21.75 3.44 10.59
C HIS A 105 21.66 2.94 9.13
N ASP A 106 20.55 2.31 8.76
CA ASP A 106 20.27 1.96 7.37
C ASP A 106 19.37 3.04 6.75
N PRO A 107 19.87 3.81 5.78
CA PRO A 107 19.25 5.07 5.36
C PRO A 107 17.93 4.90 4.58
N PHE A 108 17.67 3.74 3.98
CA PHE A 108 16.51 3.54 3.09
C PHE A 108 15.29 2.91 3.77
N THR A 109 15.22 3.03 5.09
CA THR A 109 14.80 1.88 5.85
C THR A 109 14.31 2.30 7.23
N TYR A 110 13.42 1.53 7.84
CA TYR A 110 12.83 1.86 9.14
C TYR A 110 12.81 0.65 10.07
N GLY A 111 12.63 0.92 11.35
CA GLY A 111 12.37 -0.07 12.37
C GLY A 111 11.66 0.53 13.56
N ARG A 112 11.06 -0.33 14.38
CA ARG A 112 10.46 0.03 15.66
C ARG A 112 11.24 -0.69 16.76
N ASP A 113 11.85 0.08 17.66
CA ASP A 113 12.39 -0.45 18.91
C ASP A 113 11.23 -0.59 19.89
N LYS A 114 10.83 -1.83 20.17
CA LYS A 114 9.69 -2.12 21.04
C LYS A 114 10.00 -1.92 22.52
N ASP A 115 11.26 -2.03 22.91
CA ASP A 115 11.68 -1.86 24.30
C ASP A 115 11.74 -0.38 24.66
N GLN A 116 12.19 0.45 23.71
CA GLN A 116 12.28 1.90 23.87
C GLN A 116 11.04 2.66 23.37
N HIS A 117 10.12 1.97 22.67
CA HIS A 117 8.97 2.58 22.01
C HIS A 117 9.37 3.66 20.99
N LEU A 118 10.41 3.39 20.19
CA LEU A 118 10.94 4.35 19.22
C LEU A 118 10.80 3.88 17.78
N TRP A 119 10.14 4.69 16.97
CA TRP A 119 10.20 4.61 15.51
C TRP A 119 11.52 5.22 15.02
N MET A 120 12.32 4.40 14.36
CA MET A 120 13.59 4.80 13.76
C MET A 120 13.44 4.78 12.25
N VAL A 121 13.70 5.92 11.60
CA VAL A 121 13.51 6.08 10.15
C VAL A 121 14.78 6.68 9.53
N GLY A 122 15.28 6.03 8.50
CA GLY A 122 16.46 6.47 7.75
C GLY A 122 16.16 7.71 6.91
N ASP A 123 17.16 8.59 6.76
CA ASP A 123 17.01 9.87 6.06
C ASP A 123 16.52 9.72 4.62
N ARG A 124 17.01 8.73 3.88
CA ARG A 124 16.63 8.56 2.47
C ARG A 124 15.19 8.15 2.29
N LEU A 125 14.64 7.38 3.23
CA LEU A 125 13.23 7.05 3.21
C LEU A 125 12.36 8.29 3.41
N LEU A 126 12.74 9.17 4.34
CA LEU A 126 12.05 10.44 4.56
C LEU A 126 12.13 11.37 3.34
N LEU A 127 13.31 11.45 2.71
CA LEU A 127 13.49 12.18 1.45
C LEU A 127 12.65 11.57 0.34
N ALA A 128 12.61 10.25 0.21
CA ALA A 128 11.81 9.58 -0.80
C ALA A 128 10.31 9.85 -0.62
N PHE A 129 9.80 9.85 0.62
CA PHE A 129 8.42 10.28 0.91
C PHE A 129 8.17 11.74 0.54
N HIS A 130 9.08 12.64 0.91
CA HIS A 130 8.98 14.06 0.57
C HIS A 130 8.96 14.28 -0.95
N HIS A 131 9.83 13.58 -1.69
CA HIS A 131 9.89 13.66 -3.15
C HIS A 131 8.67 13.04 -3.84
N ALA A 132 8.15 11.91 -3.33
CA ALA A 132 6.96 11.25 -3.87
C ALA A 132 5.72 12.16 -3.88
N VAL A 133 5.67 13.15 -2.98
CA VAL A 133 4.58 14.15 -2.92
C VAL A 133 5.01 15.53 -3.40
N ALA A 134 6.15 15.64 -4.08
CA ALA A 134 6.71 16.90 -4.59
C ALA A 134 6.84 18.01 -3.52
N GLY A 135 7.11 17.63 -2.26
CA GLY A 135 7.24 18.55 -1.14
C GLY A 135 5.93 19.13 -0.60
N ASP A 136 4.78 18.66 -1.06
CA ASP A 136 3.47 19.03 -0.49
C ASP A 136 3.33 18.46 0.93
N GLU A 137 3.43 19.33 1.94
CA GLU A 137 3.42 18.94 3.35
C GLU A 137 2.10 18.25 3.76
N VAL A 138 0.95 18.69 3.21
CA VAL A 138 -0.34 18.08 3.55
C VAL A 138 -0.38 16.64 3.04
N LYS A 139 0.07 16.41 1.81
CA LYS A 139 0.19 15.05 1.26
C LYS A 139 1.24 14.23 2.00
N LEU A 140 2.38 14.84 2.39
CA LEU A 140 3.42 14.16 3.16
C LEU A 140 2.89 13.65 4.50
N ARG A 141 2.12 14.48 5.22
CA ARG A 141 1.47 14.09 6.47
C ARG A 141 0.52 12.92 6.29
N ARG A 142 -0.27 12.92 5.22
CA ARG A 142 -1.19 11.81 4.88
C ARG A 142 -0.43 10.54 4.49
N LEU A 143 0.63 10.66 3.70
CA LEU A 143 1.48 9.54 3.31
C LEU A 143 2.13 8.89 4.54
N ILE A 144 2.70 9.69 5.45
CA ILE A 144 3.27 9.19 6.71
C ILE A 144 2.18 8.51 7.57
N ARG A 145 0.96 9.06 7.60
CA ARG A 145 -0.15 8.46 8.35
C ARG A 145 -0.56 7.10 7.78
N LEU A 146 -0.67 6.98 6.45
CA LEU A 146 -0.90 5.71 5.75
C LEU A 146 0.20 4.70 6.07
N PHE A 147 1.47 5.12 5.99
CA PHE A 147 2.61 4.30 6.36
C PHE A 147 2.51 3.79 7.80
N LEU A 148 2.24 4.67 8.78
CA LEU A 148 2.11 4.25 10.18
C LEU A 148 0.96 3.25 10.38
N PHE A 149 -0.23 3.49 9.84
CA PHE A 149 -1.34 2.54 9.95
C PHE A 149 -1.03 1.18 9.34
N HIS A 150 -0.34 1.17 8.20
CA HIS A 150 0.11 -0.05 7.52
C HIS A 150 1.11 -0.83 8.39
N GLU A 151 2.16 -0.16 8.87
CA GLU A 151 3.21 -0.80 9.66
C GLU A 151 2.76 -1.26 11.05
N TYR A 152 1.85 -0.53 11.71
CA TYR A 152 1.25 -1.00 12.97
C TYR A 152 0.49 -2.32 12.77
N LEU A 153 -0.22 -2.48 11.64
CA LEU A 153 -0.89 -3.73 11.36
C LEU A 153 0.11 -4.86 11.07
N HIS A 154 1.18 -4.59 10.32
CA HIS A 154 2.24 -5.57 10.09
C HIS A 154 2.92 -6.05 11.37
N ASP A 155 3.09 -5.16 12.36
CA ASP A 155 3.61 -5.54 13.67
C ASP A 155 2.70 -6.55 14.38
N TYR A 156 1.37 -6.36 14.30
CA TYR A 156 0.38 -7.32 14.80
C TYR A 156 0.38 -8.64 14.02
N GLN A 157 0.56 -8.57 12.70
CA GLN A 157 0.63 -9.73 11.81
C GLN A 157 1.95 -10.50 11.93
N VAL A 158 2.82 -10.11 12.87
CA VAL A 158 4.10 -10.76 13.14
C VAL A 158 4.99 -10.75 11.88
N LEU A 159 4.82 -9.75 11.02
CA LEU A 159 5.72 -9.46 9.92
C LEU A 159 6.79 -8.48 10.39
N THR A 160 7.63 -8.95 11.32
CA THR A 160 8.74 -8.16 11.85
C THR A 160 10.07 -8.61 11.25
N LYS A 161 11.12 -7.77 11.36
CA LYS A 161 12.50 -8.15 11.03
C LYS A 161 13.00 -9.40 11.75
N TYR A 162 12.33 -9.83 12.82
CA TYR A 162 12.75 -10.96 13.65
C TYR A 162 12.10 -12.30 13.25
N THR A 163 11.10 -12.31 12.35
CA THR A 163 10.17 -13.46 12.24
C THR A 163 10.03 -14.08 10.85
N ALA A 164 10.69 -13.58 9.78
CA ALA A 164 10.75 -14.37 8.55
C ALA A 164 11.97 -14.21 7.61
N GLU A 165 13.01 -15.05 7.76
CA GLU A 165 14.01 -15.26 6.68
C GLU A 165 13.33 -15.81 5.43
N ASP A 166 13.77 -15.34 4.27
CA ASP A 166 13.19 -15.70 2.97
C ASP A 166 11.67 -15.53 2.86
N VAL A 167 11.07 -14.64 3.67
CA VAL A 167 9.63 -14.35 3.60
C VAL A 167 9.18 -14.01 2.18
N GLY A 168 10.08 -13.39 1.41
CA GLY A 168 9.88 -13.08 0.00
C GLY A 168 9.55 -14.28 -0.90
N SER A 169 9.80 -15.51 -0.44
CA SER A 169 9.42 -16.77 -1.10
C SER A 169 7.91 -17.07 -0.98
N PHE A 170 7.24 -16.52 0.04
CA PHE A 170 5.79 -16.65 0.24
C PHE A 170 5.03 -15.50 -0.42
N ALA A 171 5.26 -15.31 -1.74
CA ALA A 171 4.75 -14.18 -2.50
C ALA A 171 3.23 -13.97 -2.32
N ASN A 172 2.43 -15.04 -2.42
CA ASN A 172 0.97 -14.94 -2.32
C ASN A 172 0.49 -14.56 -0.91
N CYS A 173 1.12 -15.11 0.13
CA CYS A 173 0.78 -14.79 1.52
C CYS A 173 1.08 -13.32 1.82
N LEU A 174 2.25 -12.85 1.40
CA LEU A 174 2.63 -11.47 1.63
C LEU A 174 1.85 -10.48 0.78
N GLU A 175 1.49 -10.85 -0.45
CA GLU A 175 0.59 -10.04 -1.27
C GLU A 175 -0.78 -9.87 -0.57
N ARG A 176 -1.33 -10.95 -0.03
CA ARG A 176 -2.57 -10.92 0.73
C ARG A 176 -2.44 -10.01 1.96
N ILE A 177 -1.37 -10.15 2.72
CA ILE A 177 -1.17 -9.38 3.96
C ILE A 177 -0.93 -7.88 3.65
N ASP A 178 -0.12 -7.55 2.65
CA ASP A 178 0.07 -6.17 2.18
C ASP A 178 -1.27 -5.53 1.79
N TYR A 179 -2.11 -6.25 1.02
CA TYR A 179 -3.41 -5.74 0.62
C TYR A 179 -4.29 -5.43 1.84
N LEU A 180 -4.27 -6.29 2.86
CA LEU A 180 -5.01 -6.06 4.10
C LEU A 180 -4.48 -4.84 4.88
N ALA A 181 -3.16 -4.65 4.93
CA ALA A 181 -2.53 -3.51 5.60
C ALA A 181 -2.80 -2.19 4.88
N ASP A 182 -2.73 -2.19 3.55
CA ASP A 182 -3.09 -1.04 2.72
C ASP A 182 -4.59 -0.69 2.85
N LEU A 183 -5.49 -1.68 2.80
CA LEU A 183 -6.93 -1.50 3.05
C LEU A 183 -7.18 -0.90 4.44
N TYR A 184 -6.52 -1.46 5.45
CA TYR A 184 -6.61 -0.99 6.82
C TYR A 184 -6.17 0.47 6.94
N ALA A 185 -5.06 0.83 6.31
CA ALA A 185 -4.54 2.19 6.30
C ALA A 185 -5.51 3.17 5.61
N VAL A 186 -6.03 2.84 4.43
CA VAL A 186 -6.98 3.70 3.68
C VAL A 186 -8.26 3.94 4.49
N LEU A 187 -8.82 2.90 5.13
CA LEU A 187 -10.06 3.05 5.91
C LEU A 187 -9.85 3.82 7.22
N HIS A 188 -8.72 3.63 7.90
CA HIS A 188 -8.38 4.45 9.07
C HIS A 188 -8.03 5.89 8.70
N GLN A 189 -7.46 6.12 7.52
CA GLN A 189 -7.20 7.45 6.99
C GLN A 189 -8.52 8.21 6.74
N LEU A 190 -9.53 7.55 6.16
CA LEU A 190 -10.86 8.12 5.99
C LEU A 190 -11.51 8.46 7.35
N ASP A 191 -11.53 7.51 8.29
CA ASP A 191 -12.10 7.72 9.63
C ASP A 191 -11.36 8.83 10.41
N TYR A 192 -10.04 8.89 10.28
CA TYR A 192 -9.23 9.95 10.86
C TYR A 192 -9.67 11.32 10.32
N THR A 193 -9.70 11.49 8.99
CA THR A 193 -10.04 12.78 8.38
C THR A 193 -11.49 13.19 8.69
N LEU A 194 -12.45 12.26 8.67
CA LEU A 194 -13.84 12.56 9.04
C LEU A 194 -14.00 13.07 10.48
N ARG A 195 -13.11 12.68 11.39
CA ARG A 195 -13.20 13.02 12.82
C ARG A 195 -12.31 14.19 13.23
N GLN A 196 -11.08 14.21 12.75
CA GLN A 196 -10.04 15.17 13.18
C GLN A 196 -9.98 16.39 12.25
N GLU A 197 -10.47 16.26 11.02
CA GLU A 197 -10.46 17.32 9.99
C GLU A 197 -11.92 17.58 9.53
N PRO A 198 -12.87 17.86 10.46
CA PRO A 198 -14.28 17.96 10.12
C PRO A 198 -14.53 19.08 9.11
N GLY A 199 -15.25 18.76 8.04
CA GLY A 199 -15.54 19.68 6.94
C GLY A 199 -14.56 19.62 5.77
N GLU A 200 -13.44 18.89 5.89
CA GLU A 200 -12.54 18.68 4.75
C GLU A 200 -13.20 17.83 3.65
N ILE A 201 -13.93 16.79 4.06
CA ILE A 201 -14.66 15.89 3.17
C ILE A 201 -16.13 15.84 3.57
N GLN A 202 -17.02 16.24 2.66
CA GLN A 202 -18.46 16.32 2.90
C GLN A 202 -19.23 15.56 1.81
N GLY A 203 -20.10 14.66 2.24
CA GLY A 203 -20.89 13.81 1.34
C GLY A 203 -20.13 12.59 0.80
N GLU A 204 -20.87 11.63 0.26
CA GLU A 204 -20.33 10.35 -0.20
C GLU A 204 -19.32 10.50 -1.35
N GLN A 205 -19.60 11.40 -2.31
CA GLN A 205 -18.72 11.63 -3.45
C GLN A 205 -17.34 12.13 -3.00
N ALA A 206 -17.28 13.11 -2.10
CA ALA A 206 -16.00 13.62 -1.59
C ALA A 206 -15.23 12.54 -0.81
N GLN A 207 -15.93 11.68 -0.07
CA GLN A 207 -15.31 10.55 0.63
C GLN A 207 -14.74 9.52 -0.35
N GLN A 208 -15.44 9.23 -1.44
CA GLN A 208 -14.97 8.36 -2.52
C GLN A 208 -13.73 8.93 -3.23
N GLU A 209 -13.77 10.20 -3.61
CA GLU A 209 -12.64 10.91 -4.21
C GLU A 209 -11.43 10.95 -3.25
N PHE A 210 -11.68 11.18 -1.97
CA PHE A 210 -10.66 11.15 -0.93
C PHE A 210 -9.98 9.78 -0.83
N MET A 211 -10.76 8.69 -0.78
CA MET A 211 -10.21 7.32 -0.74
C MET A 211 -9.37 7.02 -1.97
N ALA A 212 -9.85 7.37 -3.17
CA ALA A 212 -9.05 7.22 -4.39
C ALA A 212 -7.75 8.05 -4.36
N GLY A 213 -7.80 9.24 -3.76
CA GLY A 213 -6.63 10.06 -3.46
C GLY A 213 -5.65 9.38 -2.49
N GLN A 214 -6.15 8.68 -1.46
CA GLN A 214 -5.29 7.92 -0.53
C GLN A 214 -4.64 6.71 -1.22
N ILE A 215 -5.38 6.01 -2.08
CA ILE A 215 -4.81 4.92 -2.89
C ILE A 215 -3.71 5.45 -3.81
N ASN A 216 -3.91 6.62 -4.42
CA ASN A 216 -2.85 7.30 -5.16
C ASN A 216 -1.62 7.57 -4.29
N LEU A 217 -1.80 8.14 -3.09
CA LEU A 217 -0.67 8.39 -2.17
C LEU A 217 0.05 7.11 -1.76
N ALA A 218 -0.66 6.00 -1.57
CA ALA A 218 -0.06 4.70 -1.31
C ALA A 218 0.75 4.21 -2.53
N ILE A 219 0.22 4.34 -3.75
CA ILE A 219 0.97 3.99 -4.97
C ILE A 219 2.24 4.84 -5.09
N GLU A 220 2.16 6.16 -4.89
CA GLU A 220 3.32 7.06 -4.89
C GLU A 220 4.36 6.64 -3.83
N SER A 221 3.92 6.17 -2.66
CA SER A 221 4.84 5.68 -1.63
C SER A 221 5.49 4.35 -2.00
N PHE A 222 4.84 3.48 -2.77
CA PHE A 222 5.47 2.25 -3.27
C PHE A 222 6.66 2.57 -4.17
N TRP A 223 6.54 3.59 -5.02
CA TRP A 223 7.60 4.02 -5.93
C TRP A 223 8.85 4.52 -5.20
N ALA A 224 8.70 5.02 -3.97
CA ALA A 224 9.83 5.38 -3.10
C ALA A 224 10.73 4.18 -2.77
N PHE A 225 10.24 2.94 -2.93
CA PHE A 225 10.97 1.69 -2.70
C PHE A 225 11.38 0.95 -3.98
N GLU A 226 11.12 1.53 -5.15
CA GLU A 226 11.54 0.97 -6.43
C GLU A 226 12.90 1.50 -6.89
N PRO A 227 13.70 0.68 -7.62
CA PRO A 227 14.88 1.16 -8.32
C PRO A 227 14.59 2.36 -9.23
N PRO A 228 15.56 3.28 -9.44
CA PRO A 228 15.41 4.37 -10.39
C PRO A 228 15.04 3.86 -11.78
N ALA A 229 14.20 4.62 -12.49
CA ALA A 229 13.87 4.35 -13.87
C ALA A 229 15.11 4.51 -14.79
N PRO A 230 15.24 3.70 -15.86
CA PRO A 230 14.34 2.61 -16.23
C PRO A 230 14.59 1.34 -15.39
N ASN A 231 13.53 0.78 -14.81
CA ASN A 231 13.56 -0.51 -14.12
C ASN A 231 12.77 -1.55 -14.92
N VAL A 232 13.47 -2.41 -15.68
CA VAL A 232 12.81 -3.43 -16.52
C VAL A 232 12.63 -4.77 -15.82
N ARG A 233 13.25 -4.98 -14.66
CA ARG A 233 13.20 -6.26 -13.94
C ARG A 233 12.46 -6.09 -12.62
N TRP A 234 11.25 -6.60 -12.57
CA TRP A 234 10.35 -6.43 -11.44
C TRP A 234 10.18 -7.73 -10.67
N GLN A 235 10.11 -7.64 -9.33
CA GLN A 235 9.58 -8.76 -8.56
C GLN A 235 8.08 -8.91 -8.91
N GLU A 236 7.65 -10.11 -9.28
CA GLU A 236 6.29 -10.35 -9.78
C GLU A 236 5.22 -9.89 -8.78
N ARG A 237 5.40 -10.20 -7.49
CA ARG A 237 4.53 -9.72 -6.40
C ARG A 237 4.40 -8.19 -6.38
N ARG A 238 5.49 -7.46 -6.58
CA ARG A 238 5.45 -5.98 -6.56
C ARG A 238 4.60 -5.49 -7.72
N LEU A 239 4.84 -6.01 -8.94
CA LEU A 239 4.01 -5.69 -10.10
C LEU A 239 2.54 -5.96 -9.82
N ARG A 240 2.18 -7.14 -9.28
CA ARG A 240 0.78 -7.45 -8.91
C ARG A 240 0.21 -6.49 -7.87
N ARG A 241 0.98 -6.07 -6.86
CA ARG A 241 0.54 -5.04 -5.90
C ARG A 241 0.16 -3.73 -6.60
N TYR A 242 0.95 -3.28 -7.58
CA TYR A 242 0.59 -2.10 -8.38
C TYR A 242 -0.66 -2.34 -9.22
N LEU A 243 -0.73 -3.47 -9.95
CA LEU A 243 -1.90 -3.79 -10.78
C LEU A 243 -3.19 -3.79 -9.95
N ASN A 244 -3.15 -4.43 -8.77
CA ASN A 244 -4.25 -4.49 -7.82
C ASN A 244 -4.70 -3.07 -7.40
N TRP A 245 -3.77 -2.20 -7.02
CA TRP A 245 -4.10 -0.87 -6.51
C TRP A 245 -4.52 0.11 -7.61
N PHE A 246 -3.92 0.08 -8.79
CA PHE A 246 -4.40 0.86 -9.93
C PHE A 246 -5.81 0.44 -10.36
N TRP A 247 -6.10 -0.86 -10.37
CA TRP A 247 -7.44 -1.37 -10.64
C TRP A 247 -8.46 -0.90 -9.60
N ARG A 248 -8.17 -1.11 -8.31
CA ARG A 248 -9.06 -0.70 -7.21
C ARG A 248 -9.28 0.81 -7.17
N ARG A 249 -8.26 1.61 -7.49
CA ARG A 249 -8.40 3.07 -7.61
C ARG A 249 -9.46 3.45 -8.63
N VAL A 250 -9.42 2.87 -9.82
CA VAL A 250 -10.40 3.19 -10.88
C VAL A 250 -11.79 2.72 -10.46
N GLN A 251 -11.93 1.51 -9.91
CA GLN A 251 -13.22 1.03 -9.42
C GLN A 251 -13.80 1.91 -8.31
N VAL A 252 -12.98 2.36 -7.35
CA VAL A 252 -13.41 3.29 -6.30
C VAL A 252 -13.87 4.61 -6.92
N LEU A 253 -13.12 5.20 -7.86
CA LEU A 253 -13.52 6.45 -8.53
C LEU A 253 -14.81 6.30 -9.34
N ARG A 254 -15.05 5.14 -9.94
CA ARG A 254 -16.18 4.87 -10.83
C ARG A 254 -17.39 4.27 -10.11
N ALA A 255 -17.27 3.96 -8.83
CA ALA A 255 -18.37 3.45 -8.03
C ALA A 255 -19.54 4.47 -8.02
N PRO A 256 -20.79 4.01 -8.14
CA PRO A 256 -21.95 4.89 -8.14
C PRO A 256 -22.26 5.52 -6.78
N ASN A 257 -21.72 4.95 -5.70
CA ASN A 257 -21.89 5.42 -4.32
C ASN A 257 -20.79 4.82 -3.43
N LEU A 258 -20.72 5.33 -2.20
CA LEU A 258 -19.69 4.94 -1.24
C LEU A 258 -19.78 3.47 -0.82
N ARG A 259 -21.00 2.90 -0.73
CA ARG A 259 -21.18 1.49 -0.40
C ARG A 259 -20.51 0.59 -1.44
N VAL A 260 -20.68 0.87 -2.72
CA VAL A 260 -20.02 0.10 -3.80
C VAL A 260 -18.51 0.32 -3.77
N ALA A 261 -18.03 1.54 -3.51
CA ALA A 261 -16.60 1.84 -3.37
C ALA A 261 -15.95 1.06 -2.23
N LEU A 262 -16.63 0.91 -1.08
CA LEU A 262 -16.15 0.10 0.04
C LEU A 262 -16.21 -1.39 -0.29
N ALA A 263 -17.24 -1.85 -1.00
CA ALA A 263 -17.39 -3.25 -1.39
C ALA A 263 -16.27 -3.74 -2.30
N VAL A 264 -15.84 -2.93 -3.27
CA VAL A 264 -14.68 -3.27 -4.11
C VAL A 264 -13.41 -3.36 -3.25
N LEU A 265 -13.19 -2.44 -2.31
CA LEU A 265 -12.00 -2.44 -1.45
C LEU A 265 -11.94 -3.64 -0.50
N ALA A 266 -13.08 -4.10 0.01
CA ALA A 266 -13.17 -5.21 0.96
C ALA A 266 -12.61 -6.54 0.40
N ARG A 267 -12.59 -6.69 -0.93
CA ARG A 267 -12.08 -7.87 -1.63
C ARG A 267 -10.75 -7.53 -2.31
N GLN A 268 -9.75 -8.40 -2.19
CA GLN A 268 -8.55 -8.26 -3.02
C GLN A 268 -8.90 -8.59 -4.46
N PRO A 269 -8.53 -7.75 -5.46
CA PRO A 269 -8.73 -8.11 -6.85
C PRO A 269 -7.73 -9.20 -7.26
N ALA A 270 -8.06 -9.96 -8.31
CA ALA A 270 -7.10 -10.83 -8.97
C ALA A 270 -6.86 -10.29 -10.37
N ILE A 271 -5.68 -9.72 -10.60
CA ILE A 271 -5.25 -9.16 -11.89
C ILE A 271 -3.79 -9.49 -12.15
N GLU A 272 -3.50 -10.01 -13.34
CA GLU A 272 -2.18 -10.53 -13.70
C GLU A 272 -1.86 -10.25 -15.18
N VAL A 273 -0.57 -10.18 -15.51
CA VAL A 273 -0.09 -10.05 -16.89
C VAL A 273 0.58 -11.36 -17.31
N ALA A 274 0.09 -11.96 -18.39
CA ALA A 274 0.66 -13.15 -19.01
C ALA A 274 1.64 -12.77 -20.14
N GLY A 275 2.45 -13.74 -20.58
CA GLY A 275 3.37 -13.56 -21.70
C GLY A 275 4.74 -12.95 -21.37
N LEU A 276 5.05 -12.69 -20.09
CA LEU A 276 6.34 -12.09 -19.68
C LEU A 276 7.44 -13.13 -19.45
N THR A 277 8.70 -12.80 -19.79
CA THR A 277 9.85 -13.66 -19.43
C THR A 277 10.10 -13.63 -17.92
N HIS A 278 10.29 -14.81 -17.32
CA HIS A 278 10.50 -14.95 -15.88
C HIS A 278 11.96 -15.32 -15.55
N SER A 279 12.41 -14.91 -14.37
CA SER A 279 13.68 -15.33 -13.78
C SER A 279 13.53 -15.53 -12.27
N VAL A 280 14.34 -16.40 -11.68
CA VAL A 280 14.32 -16.66 -10.23
C VAL A 280 15.62 -16.14 -9.62
N GLY A 281 15.53 -15.51 -8.44
CA GLY A 281 16.70 -15.06 -7.69
C GLY A 281 16.40 -14.91 -6.20
N ARG A 282 17.25 -15.48 -5.33
CA ARG A 282 17.10 -15.41 -3.87
C ARG A 282 15.69 -15.80 -3.38
N GLY A 283 15.15 -16.91 -3.91
CA GLY A 283 13.80 -17.41 -3.57
C GLY A 283 12.64 -16.59 -4.17
N ARG A 284 12.90 -15.57 -5.00
CA ARG A 284 11.88 -14.68 -5.56
C ARG A 284 11.73 -14.87 -7.06
N ILE A 285 10.51 -14.67 -7.55
CA ILE A 285 10.19 -14.65 -8.97
C ILE A 285 10.21 -13.20 -9.47
N PHE A 286 10.91 -13.00 -10.58
CA PHE A 286 11.02 -11.74 -11.28
C PHE A 286 10.50 -11.87 -12.70
N VAL A 287 9.88 -10.80 -13.20
CA VAL A 287 9.44 -10.64 -14.58
C VAL A 287 10.25 -9.56 -15.28
N HIS A 288 10.47 -9.73 -16.59
CA HIS A 288 11.14 -8.74 -17.44
C HIS A 288 10.10 -8.02 -18.28
N LEU A 289 9.87 -6.74 -17.99
CA LEU A 289 8.82 -5.92 -18.60
C LEU A 289 9.08 -5.61 -20.08
N ASP A 290 10.34 -5.67 -20.51
CA ASP A 290 10.83 -5.40 -21.86
C ASP A 290 10.96 -6.66 -22.74
N ARG A 291 10.67 -7.85 -22.19
CA ARG A 291 10.92 -9.13 -22.85
C ARG A 291 9.71 -10.05 -22.76
N PRO A 292 8.76 -9.94 -23.70
CA PRO A 292 7.74 -10.96 -23.93
C PRO A 292 8.39 -12.32 -24.19
N ARG A 293 7.73 -13.41 -23.79
CA ARG A 293 8.17 -14.77 -24.12
C ARG A 293 7.98 -15.02 -25.62
N VAL A 294 8.94 -15.71 -26.21
CA VAL A 294 8.88 -16.04 -27.65
C VAL A 294 7.67 -16.94 -27.92
N GLY A 295 6.77 -16.48 -28.78
CA GLY A 295 5.58 -17.23 -29.19
C GLY A 295 4.39 -17.14 -28.24
N GLU A 296 4.44 -16.29 -27.21
CA GLU A 296 3.28 -15.97 -26.37
C GLU A 296 2.84 -14.52 -26.59
N ASP A 297 1.53 -14.28 -26.67
CA ASP A 297 0.96 -12.93 -26.70
C ASP A 297 0.90 -12.35 -25.27
N LEU A 298 1.08 -11.03 -25.16
CA LEU A 298 0.83 -10.32 -23.92
C LEU A 298 -0.68 -10.20 -23.68
N GLU A 299 -1.11 -10.54 -22.47
CA GLU A 299 -2.49 -10.44 -22.06
C GLU A 299 -2.61 -10.01 -20.60
N ILE A 300 -3.72 -9.37 -20.28
CA ILE A 300 -4.12 -9.09 -18.91
C ILE A 300 -5.31 -9.97 -18.54
N GLY A 301 -5.14 -10.77 -17.49
CA GLY A 301 -6.18 -11.61 -16.92
C GLY A 301 -6.75 -10.95 -15.68
N LEU A 302 -8.07 -11.01 -15.51
CA LEU A 302 -8.73 -10.56 -14.28
C LEU A 302 -9.93 -11.43 -13.90
N VAL A 303 -10.16 -11.55 -12.60
CA VAL A 303 -11.42 -12.04 -12.04
C VAL A 303 -12.32 -10.84 -11.75
N LEU A 304 -13.50 -10.84 -12.36
CA LEU A 304 -14.51 -9.79 -12.26
C LEU A 304 -15.20 -9.80 -10.89
N GLU A 305 -15.95 -8.74 -10.59
CA GLU A 305 -16.68 -8.63 -9.32
C GLU A 305 -17.84 -9.64 -9.21
N ASP A 306 -18.25 -10.23 -10.33
CA ASP A 306 -19.22 -11.33 -10.42
C ASP A 306 -18.57 -12.71 -10.57
N ASP A 307 -17.29 -12.84 -10.18
CA ASP A 307 -16.48 -14.06 -10.14
C ASP A 307 -16.22 -14.72 -11.52
N ARG A 308 -16.56 -14.06 -12.62
CA ARG A 308 -16.17 -14.50 -13.97
C ARG A 308 -14.70 -14.17 -14.23
N PHE A 309 -14.03 -15.04 -14.99
CA PHE A 309 -12.66 -14.79 -15.47
C PHE A 309 -12.69 -14.22 -16.89
N GLN A 310 -11.91 -13.18 -17.15
CA GLN A 310 -11.74 -12.60 -18.47
C GLN A 310 -10.26 -12.34 -18.78
N ARG A 311 -9.91 -12.41 -20.06
CA ARG A 311 -8.59 -12.12 -20.61
C ARG A 311 -8.74 -11.06 -21.70
N TYR A 312 -7.80 -10.13 -21.73
CA TYR A 312 -7.73 -9.08 -22.71
C TYR A 312 -6.31 -9.04 -23.29
N GLY A 313 -6.20 -9.17 -24.61
CA GLY A 313 -4.96 -8.86 -25.33
C GLY A 313 -4.85 -7.35 -25.62
N THR A 314 -3.80 -6.96 -26.33
CA THR A 314 -3.63 -5.58 -26.79
C THR A 314 -4.71 -5.21 -27.83
N ALA A 315 -5.51 -4.17 -27.55
CA ALA A 315 -6.57 -3.68 -28.43
C ALA A 315 -6.85 -2.18 -28.27
N GLY A 316 -6.78 -1.40 -29.36
CA GLY A 316 -7.06 0.04 -29.34
C GLY A 316 -6.18 0.78 -28.33
N ASP A 317 -6.81 1.44 -27.35
CA ASP A 317 -6.11 2.14 -26.26
C ASP A 317 -5.58 1.21 -25.15
N LEU A 318 -5.96 -0.06 -25.15
CA LEU A 318 -5.41 -1.10 -24.26
C LEU A 318 -4.13 -1.67 -24.87
N SER A 319 -3.01 -0.95 -24.77
CA SER A 319 -1.69 -1.53 -25.09
C SER A 319 -0.97 -1.96 -23.82
N ILE A 320 -0.80 -3.28 -23.66
CA ILE A 320 -0.12 -3.89 -22.52
C ILE A 320 1.38 -3.57 -22.58
N GLU A 321 1.97 -3.55 -23.78
CA GLU A 321 3.36 -3.14 -24.01
C GLU A 321 3.61 -1.72 -23.50
N ARG A 322 2.70 -0.78 -23.81
CA ARG A 322 2.82 0.61 -23.35
C ARG A 322 2.64 0.72 -21.85
N MET A 323 1.72 -0.06 -21.25
CA MET A 323 1.59 -0.11 -19.79
C MET A 323 2.87 -0.64 -19.13
N LEU A 324 3.47 -1.72 -19.64
CA LEU A 324 4.70 -2.30 -19.11
C LEU A 324 5.90 -1.34 -19.27
N ALA A 325 6.00 -0.64 -20.41
CA ALA A 325 6.99 0.41 -20.61
C ALA A 325 6.77 1.58 -19.64
N ALA A 326 5.52 1.96 -19.38
CA ALA A 326 5.19 2.99 -18.40
C ALA A 326 5.58 2.58 -16.97
N PHE A 327 5.39 1.31 -16.59
CA PHE A 327 5.92 0.79 -15.32
C PHE A 327 7.45 0.85 -15.27
N ALA A 328 8.12 0.45 -16.34
CA ALA A 328 9.58 0.50 -16.39
C ALA A 328 10.13 1.93 -16.23
N ASN A 329 9.40 2.94 -16.72
CA ASN A 329 9.81 4.34 -16.70
C ASN A 329 9.14 5.19 -15.60
N ALA A 330 8.40 4.57 -14.67
CA ALA A 330 7.63 5.27 -13.63
C ALA A 330 6.66 6.35 -14.18
N GLU A 331 6.00 6.08 -15.30
CA GLU A 331 5.09 7.03 -15.97
C GLU A 331 3.64 6.89 -15.48
N HIS A 332 3.36 7.42 -14.28
CA HIS A 332 2.09 7.16 -13.56
C HIS A 332 0.84 7.52 -14.36
N GLN A 333 0.88 8.63 -15.12
CA GLN A 333 -0.24 9.07 -15.95
C GLN A 333 -0.54 8.10 -17.10
N GLN A 334 0.45 7.38 -17.62
CA GLN A 334 0.24 6.39 -18.68
C GLN A 334 -0.38 5.11 -18.10
N ILE A 335 0.08 4.69 -16.92
CA ILE A 335 -0.49 3.55 -16.19
C ILE A 335 -1.97 3.84 -15.84
N GLN A 336 -2.27 5.02 -15.29
CA GLN A 336 -3.65 5.42 -14.99
C GLN A 336 -4.55 5.43 -16.24
N ARG A 337 -4.04 5.91 -17.38
CA ARG A 337 -4.78 5.89 -18.65
C ARG A 337 -5.12 4.46 -19.08
N PHE A 338 -4.17 3.54 -19.00
CA PHE A 338 -4.41 2.12 -19.29
C PHE A 338 -5.54 1.55 -18.43
N PHE A 339 -5.49 1.77 -17.11
CA PHE A 339 -6.49 1.23 -16.19
C PHE A 339 -7.88 1.85 -16.35
N ASN A 340 -7.97 3.13 -16.75
CA ASN A 340 -9.24 3.73 -17.12
C ASN A 340 -9.83 3.03 -18.36
N SER A 341 -9.03 2.82 -19.41
CA SER A 341 -9.48 2.10 -20.61
C SER A 341 -9.87 0.65 -20.31
N LEU A 342 -9.15 -0.01 -19.39
CA LEU A 342 -9.46 -1.37 -18.96
C LEU A 342 -10.82 -1.41 -18.26
N PHE A 343 -11.06 -0.45 -17.36
CA PHE A 343 -12.34 -0.35 -16.67
C PHE A 343 -13.50 -0.17 -17.64
N GLU A 344 -13.41 0.74 -18.62
CA GLU A 344 -14.50 0.94 -19.59
C GLU A 344 -14.78 -0.34 -20.39
N THR A 345 -13.73 -1.07 -20.79
CA THR A 345 -13.84 -2.34 -21.52
C THR A 345 -14.53 -3.41 -20.68
N VAL A 346 -14.10 -3.59 -19.43
CA VAL A 346 -14.68 -4.57 -18.50
C VAL A 346 -16.11 -4.19 -18.13
N ASN A 347 -16.38 -2.90 -17.92
CA ASN A 347 -17.69 -2.38 -17.57
C ASN A 347 -18.72 -2.62 -18.68
N ALA A 348 -18.30 -2.54 -19.95
CA ALA A 348 -19.17 -2.89 -21.09
C ALA A 348 -19.66 -4.35 -21.07
N THR A 349 -19.00 -5.23 -20.30
CA THR A 349 -19.40 -6.65 -20.12
C THR A 349 -20.08 -6.93 -18.77
N GLY A 350 -20.31 -5.89 -17.95
CA GLY A 350 -21.06 -5.96 -16.70
C GLY A 350 -20.30 -6.54 -15.49
N GLY A 351 -18.97 -6.57 -15.51
CA GLY A 351 -18.16 -7.19 -14.44
C GLY A 351 -17.23 -6.26 -13.66
N ALA A 352 -17.21 -4.96 -13.98
CA ALA A 352 -16.22 -4.03 -13.41
C ALA A 352 -16.54 -3.59 -11.97
N LEU A 353 -17.80 -3.67 -11.56
CA LEU A 353 -18.28 -3.30 -10.24
C LEU A 353 -19.22 -4.40 -9.71
N PRO A 354 -19.33 -4.57 -8.37
CA PRO A 354 -20.30 -5.48 -7.78
C PRO A 354 -21.72 -5.11 -8.22
N PRO A 355 -22.61 -6.10 -8.41
CA PRO A 355 -24.01 -5.81 -8.69
C PRO A 355 -24.59 -4.98 -7.55
N VAL A 356 -25.28 -3.89 -7.90
CA VAL A 356 -26.00 -3.08 -6.90
C VAL A 356 -27.14 -3.95 -6.37
N GLN A 357 -26.97 -4.47 -5.16
CA GLN A 357 -28.06 -5.13 -4.45
C GLN A 357 -29.14 -4.07 -4.17
N GLN A 358 -30.27 -4.20 -4.88
CA GLN A 358 -31.45 -3.35 -4.73
C GLN A 358 -32.05 -3.46 -3.33
#